data_AF-A0A348TTQ8-F1
#
_entry.id   AF-A0A348TTQ8-F1
#
_cell.length_a   1.000
_cell.length_b   1.000
_cell.length_c   1.000
_cell.angle_alpha   90.00
_cell.angle_beta   90.00
_cell.angle_gamma   90.00
#
_symmetry.space_group_name_H-M   'P 1'
#
loop_
_entity.id
_entity.type
_entity.pdbx_description
1 polymer ?
#
loop_
_entity_poly.entity_id
_entity_poly.type
_entity_poly.pdbx_seq_one_letter_code
_entity_poly.pdbx_strand_id
1 'polypeptide(L)'
;MSHLDTAIVIAWPECTARADESLAIFLKKAGVLKNLNMRVGHAAICLINPQSNEVLYYDFGRYITPRGFGRARNKYTDPNLTLLTKAVFDEDRDLQNVEEIAVELDSISKYTHGCGPLVFSVSKTINYIKAKSYADDMIQKGHFPYNG
;
A
#
# COMPACT_ATOMS: atom_id res chain seq x y z
N MET A 1 -0.45 -4.16 28.69
CA MET A 1 0.72 -3.55 28.01
C MET A 1 0.16 -2.76 26.83
N SER A 2 0.24 -1.44 26.85
CA SER A 2 -0.14 -0.61 25.70
C SER A 2 0.89 -0.87 24.59
N HIS A 3 0.45 -1.54 23.52
CA HIS A 3 1.26 -1.66 22.31
C HIS A 3 1.23 -0.30 21.60
N LEU A 4 2.24 0.52 21.86
CA LEU A 4 2.52 1.75 21.10
C LEU A 4 3.38 1.39 19.88
N ASP A 5 2.88 0.48 19.04
CA ASP A 5 3.56 0.17 17.79
C ASP A 5 3.13 1.20 16.73
N THR A 6 4.01 1.43 15.75
CA THR A 6 3.82 2.46 14.73
C THR A 6 3.53 1.87 13.35
N ALA A 7 2.56 2.45 12.66
CA ALA A 7 2.31 2.22 11.24
C ALA A 7 2.18 3.55 10.49
N ILE A 8 2.55 3.52 9.22
CA ILE A 8 2.40 4.63 8.30
C ILE A 8 1.36 4.21 7.25
N VAL A 9 0.21 4.88 7.24
CA VAL A 9 -0.81 4.69 6.21
C VAL A 9 -0.48 5.65 5.08
N ILE A 10 -0.40 5.14 3.86
CA ILE A 10 0.06 5.89 2.68
C ILE A 10 -1.02 5.83 1.61
N ALA A 11 -1.20 6.95 0.89
CA ALA A 11 -2.02 6.98 -0.30
C ALA A 11 -1.40 7.85 -1.40
N TRP A 12 -1.73 7.50 -2.64
CA TRP A 12 -1.47 8.29 -3.84
C TRP A 12 -2.81 8.63 -4.48
N PRO A 13 -3.43 9.78 -4.14
CA PRO A 13 -4.79 10.11 -4.57
C PRO A 13 -4.94 10.36 -6.08
N GLU A 14 -3.82 10.49 -6.79
CA GLU A 14 -3.76 10.81 -8.22
C GLU A 14 -3.57 9.60 -9.13
N CYS A 15 -3.33 8.42 -8.56
CA CYS A 15 -3.20 7.21 -9.35
C CYS A 15 -4.49 6.94 -10.13
N THR A 16 -4.32 6.74 -11.44
CA THR A 16 -5.38 6.25 -12.31
C THR A 16 -5.29 4.74 -12.42
N ALA A 17 -6.41 4.06 -12.26
CA ALA A 17 -6.53 2.65 -12.58
C ALA A 17 -7.60 2.44 -13.65
N ARG A 18 -7.43 1.38 -14.44
CA ARG A 18 -8.43 1.01 -15.44
C ARG A 18 -9.63 0.37 -14.75
N ALA A 19 -10.82 0.92 -14.94
CA ALA A 19 -12.06 0.29 -14.56
C ALA A 19 -12.30 -0.95 -15.45
N ASP A 20 -12.42 -2.11 -14.81
CA ASP A 20 -12.69 -3.39 -15.49
C ASP A 20 -14.13 -3.87 -15.27
N GLU A 21 -14.95 -3.05 -14.62
CA GLU A 21 -16.33 -3.38 -14.30
C GLU A 21 -17.23 -3.35 -15.53
N SER A 22 -18.20 -4.27 -15.54
CA SER A 22 -19.17 -4.42 -16.63
C SER A 22 -19.94 -3.12 -16.90
N LEU A 23 -20.32 -2.40 -15.84
CA LEU A 23 -21.02 -1.11 -15.96
C LEU A 23 -20.15 -0.04 -16.63
N ALA A 24 -18.89 0.12 -16.20
CA ALA A 24 -17.98 1.10 -16.80
C ALA A 24 -17.71 0.80 -18.29
N ILE A 25 -17.54 -0.48 -18.63
CA ILE A 25 -17.37 -0.92 -20.02
C ILE A 25 -18.63 -0.64 -20.84
N PHE A 26 -19.82 -0.91 -20.28
CA PHE A 26 -21.10 -0.61 -20.93
C PHE A 26 -21.28 0.88 -21.17
N LEU A 27 -21.02 1.72 -20.15
CA LEU A 27 -21.12 3.18 -20.25
C LEU A 27 -20.12 3.76 -21.26
N LYS A 28 -18.92 3.19 -21.39
CA LYS A 28 -17.98 3.55 -22.47
C LYS A 28 -18.53 3.16 -23.84
N LYS A 29 -19.08 1.96 -23.99
CA LYS A 29 -19.70 1.53 -25.26
C LYS A 29 -20.91 2.39 -25.64
N ALA A 30 -21.68 2.83 -24.65
CA ALA A 30 -22.81 3.74 -24.82
C ALA A 30 -22.40 5.21 -25.12
N GLY A 31 -21.10 5.51 -25.16
CA GLY A 31 -20.58 6.85 -25.45
C GLY A 31 -20.63 7.83 -24.28
N VAL A 32 -21.05 7.39 -23.09
CA VAL A 32 -21.14 8.23 -21.88
C VAL A 32 -19.74 8.47 -21.28
N LEU A 33 -18.88 7.44 -21.28
CA LEU A 33 -17.50 7.55 -20.81
C LEU A 33 -16.53 7.62 -21.99
N LYS A 34 -15.62 8.60 -21.96
CA LYS A 34 -14.55 8.76 -22.97
C LYS A 34 -13.44 7.72 -22.81
N ASN A 35 -13.10 7.36 -21.57
CA ASN A 35 -12.06 6.38 -21.24
C ASN A 35 -12.48 5.50 -20.06
N LEU A 36 -11.71 4.44 -19.79
CA LEU A 36 -11.90 3.57 -18.61
C LEU A 36 -10.85 3.87 -17.53
N ASN A 37 -9.99 4.86 -17.73
CA ASN A 37 -8.95 5.19 -16.75
C ASN A 37 -9.55 6.17 -15.77
N MET A 38 -9.88 5.68 -14.58
CA MET A 38 -10.49 6.47 -13.51
C MET A 38 -9.43 6.79 -12.46
N ARG A 39 -9.49 8.01 -11.92
CA ARG A 39 -8.71 8.40 -10.75
C ARG A 39 -9.34 7.76 -9.53
N VAL A 40 -8.77 6.65 -9.08
CA VAL A 40 -9.24 5.88 -7.91
C VAL A 40 -8.23 5.92 -6.77
N GLY A 41 -7.02 6.38 -7.05
CA GLY A 41 -5.91 6.40 -6.11
C GLY A 41 -5.27 5.02 -5.92
N HIS A 42 -4.20 5.01 -5.13
CA HIS A 42 -3.56 3.79 -4.62
C HIS A 42 -3.31 3.97 -3.12
N ALA A 43 -3.36 2.88 -2.36
CA ALA A 43 -3.14 2.91 -0.92
C ALA A 43 -2.22 1.77 -0.49
N ALA A 44 -1.40 2.06 0.51
CA ALA A 44 -0.46 1.14 1.10
C ALA A 44 -0.33 1.38 2.60
N ILE A 45 0.28 0.42 3.29
CA ILE A 45 0.63 0.56 4.69
C ILE A 45 2.07 0.09 4.91
N CYS A 46 2.84 0.88 5.66
CA CYS A 46 4.12 0.47 6.18
C CYS A 46 3.97 0.11 7.67
N LEU A 47 4.33 -1.11 8.02
CA LEU A 47 4.37 -1.58 9.41
C LEU A 47 5.80 -1.48 9.92
N ILE A 48 6.01 -0.82 11.06
CA ILE A 48 7.35 -0.68 11.65
C ILE A 48 7.54 -1.78 12.69
N ASN A 49 8.59 -2.58 12.52
CA ASN A 49 8.95 -3.59 13.50
C ASN A 49 9.53 -2.92 14.75
N PRO A 50 8.92 -3.07 15.94
CA PRO A 50 9.36 -2.38 17.15
C PRO A 50 10.70 -2.89 17.70
N GLN A 51 11.18 -4.06 17.26
CA GLN A 51 12.45 -4.64 17.72
C GLN A 51 13.62 -4.30 16.79
N SER A 52 13.39 -4.33 15.47
CA SER A 52 14.46 -4.14 14.48
C SER A 52 14.45 -2.77 13.81
N ASN A 53 13.41 -1.96 14.06
CA ASN A 53 13.11 -0.70 13.37
C ASN A 53 13.00 -0.85 11.84
N GLU A 54 12.77 -2.07 11.37
CA GLU A 54 12.56 -2.35 9.96
C GLU A 54 11.18 -1.85 9.52
N VAL A 55 11.14 -1.22 8.34
CA VAL A 55 9.91 -0.75 7.72
C VAL A 55 9.44 -1.79 6.70
N LEU A 56 8.29 -2.42 6.96
CA LEU A 56 7.71 -3.42 6.08
C LEU A 56 6.56 -2.82 5.26
N TYR A 57 6.75 -2.73 3.96
CA TYR A 57 5.73 -2.26 3.02
C TYR A 57 4.72 -3.36 2.67
N TYR A 58 3.44 -3.01 2.68
CA TYR A 58 2.33 -3.82 2.23
C TYR A 58 1.35 -2.98 1.40
N ASP A 59 0.85 -3.55 0.31
CA ASP A 59 -0.28 -3.00 -0.42
C ASP A 59 -1.14 -4.11 -1.03
N PHE A 60 -2.29 -3.70 -1.57
CA PHE A 60 -3.22 -4.57 -2.25
C PHE A 60 -3.60 -3.98 -3.60
N GLY A 61 -3.55 -4.80 -4.65
CA GLY A 61 -3.84 -4.33 -5.99
C GLY A 61 -3.92 -5.45 -7.02
N ARG A 62 -4.12 -5.05 -8.28
CA ARG A 62 -4.22 -5.96 -9.42
C ARG A 62 -2.83 -6.25 -9.97
N TYR A 63 -2.08 -7.11 -9.27
CA TYR A 63 -0.68 -7.41 -9.57
C TYR A 63 -0.50 -8.85 -10.06
N ILE A 64 -0.29 -9.05 -11.37
CA ILE A 64 -0.12 -10.39 -11.96
C ILE A 64 -1.29 -11.32 -11.54
N THR A 65 -2.50 -10.77 -11.55
CA THR A 65 -3.73 -11.47 -11.13
C THR A 65 -4.67 -11.68 -12.31
N PRO A 66 -5.52 -12.72 -12.29
CA PRO A 66 -6.64 -12.84 -13.23
C PRO A 66 -7.55 -11.61 -13.16
N ARG A 67 -8.25 -11.34 -14.27
CA ARG A 67 -9.18 -10.21 -14.35
C ARG A 67 -10.27 -10.33 -13.27
N GLY A 68 -10.50 -9.23 -12.55
CA GLY A 68 -11.45 -9.19 -11.43
C GLY A 68 -10.88 -9.62 -10.08
N PHE A 69 -9.59 -9.95 -10.01
CA PHE A 69 -8.91 -10.33 -8.77
C PHE A 69 -7.75 -9.39 -8.46
N GLY A 70 -7.44 -9.24 -7.17
CA GLY A 70 -6.25 -8.59 -6.66
C GLY A 70 -5.49 -9.52 -5.74
N ARG A 71 -4.27 -9.12 -5.38
CA ARG A 71 -3.45 -9.80 -4.38
C ARG A 71 -2.77 -8.80 -3.47
N ALA A 72 -2.56 -9.22 -2.23
CA ALA A 72 -1.68 -8.51 -1.32
C ALA A 72 -0.22 -8.86 -1.65
N ARG A 73 0.71 -7.95 -1.36
CA ARG A 73 2.14 -8.19 -1.56
C ARG A 73 2.98 -7.52 -0.48
N ASN A 74 4.20 -8.02 -0.34
CA ASN A 74 5.24 -7.53 0.57
C ASN A 74 6.62 -7.81 -0.02
N LYS A 75 7.68 -7.45 0.71
CA LYS A 75 9.07 -7.70 0.29
C LYS A 75 9.43 -9.18 0.02
N TYR A 76 8.70 -10.15 0.61
CA TYR A 76 9.01 -11.57 0.43
C TYR A 76 8.42 -12.14 -0.86
N THR A 77 7.24 -11.66 -1.25
CA THR A 77 6.59 -12.02 -2.52
C THR A 77 7.08 -11.18 -3.68
N ASP A 78 7.44 -9.92 -3.41
CA ASP A 78 7.92 -8.95 -4.38
C ASP A 78 9.18 -8.23 -3.82
N PRO A 79 10.39 -8.78 -4.06
CA PRO A 79 11.64 -8.26 -3.47
C PRO A 79 11.96 -6.80 -3.78
N ASN A 80 11.44 -6.28 -4.90
CA ASN A 80 11.61 -4.88 -5.30
C ASN A 80 10.86 -3.88 -4.39
N LEU A 81 10.03 -4.37 -3.45
CA LEU A 81 9.34 -3.56 -2.43
C LEU A 81 10.11 -3.52 -1.10
N THR A 82 11.34 -4.04 -1.06
CA THR A 82 12.18 -3.96 0.12
C THR A 82 12.57 -2.51 0.36
N LEU A 83 12.26 -2.00 1.55
CA LEU A 83 12.75 -0.72 2.03
C LEU A 83 14.03 -0.96 2.86
N LEU A 84 15.07 -0.18 2.57
CA LEU A 84 16.35 -0.20 3.26
C LEU A 84 16.38 0.82 4.40
N THR A 85 15.58 1.89 4.31
CA THR A 85 15.45 2.90 5.35
C THR A 85 14.84 2.27 6.60
N LYS A 86 15.51 2.46 7.74
CA LYS A 86 14.99 2.06 9.06
C LYS A 86 14.28 3.23 9.71
N ALA A 87 13.27 2.93 10.52
CA ALA A 87 12.57 3.94 11.29
C ALA A 87 13.47 4.49 12.42
N VAL A 88 13.49 5.80 12.57
CA VAL A 88 14.16 6.51 13.66
C VAL A 88 13.11 7.14 14.54
N PHE A 89 13.19 6.86 15.84
CA PHE A 89 12.28 7.36 16.86
C PHE A 89 13.03 8.26 17.84
N ASP A 90 12.35 9.27 18.38
CA ASP A 90 12.84 10.08 19.49
C ASP A 90 12.51 9.45 20.85
N GLU A 91 12.77 10.20 21.93
CA GLU A 91 12.50 9.80 23.31
C GLU A 91 11.00 9.60 23.60
N ASP A 92 10.14 10.34 22.89
CA ASP A 92 8.67 10.28 23.00
C ASP A 92 8.05 9.19 22.09
N ARG A 93 8.90 8.46 21.35
CA ARG A 93 8.53 7.43 20.36
C ARG A 93 7.83 7.98 19.13
N ASP A 94 8.19 9.19 18.74
CA ASP A 94 7.70 9.83 17.54
C ASP A 94 8.63 9.51 16.37
N LEU A 95 8.04 9.15 15.22
CA LEU A 95 8.78 8.83 14.01
C LEU A 95 9.39 10.12 13.42
N GLN A 96 10.72 10.20 13.40
CA GLN A 96 11.46 11.39 12.99
C GLN A 96 11.79 11.42 11.50
N ASN A 97 12.00 10.26 10.87
CA ASN A 97 12.49 10.17 9.49
C ASN A 97 11.44 9.71 8.48
N VAL A 98 10.18 10.14 8.68
CA VAL A 98 9.08 9.80 7.75
C VAL A 98 9.33 10.32 6.33
N GLU A 99 10.01 11.46 6.19
CA GLU A 99 10.38 12.03 4.90
C GLU A 99 11.39 11.15 4.15
N GLU A 100 12.37 10.57 4.84
CA GLU A 100 13.34 9.64 4.24
C GLU A 100 12.64 8.39 3.71
N ILE A 101 11.69 7.84 4.49
CA ILE A 101 10.86 6.70 4.07
C ILE A 101 10.03 7.08 2.84
N ALA A 102 9.45 8.27 2.80
CA ALA A 102 8.67 8.76 1.66
C ALA A 102 9.54 8.95 0.40
N VAL A 103 10.77 9.47 0.54
CA VAL A 103 11.72 9.60 -0.56
C VAL A 103 12.11 8.23 -1.11
N GLU A 104 12.36 7.25 -0.25
CA GLU A 104 12.64 5.89 -0.71
C GLU A 104 11.44 5.30 -1.47
N LEU A 105 10.22 5.43 -0.93
CA LEU A 105 8.99 4.98 -1.58
C LEU A 105 8.77 5.61 -2.95
N ASP A 106 9.10 6.89 -3.11
CA ASP A 106 9.04 7.60 -4.39
C ASP A 106 10.12 7.09 -5.37
N SER A 107 11.33 6.79 -4.87
CA SER A 107 12.40 6.21 -5.68
C SER A 107 12.04 4.82 -6.24
N ILE A 108 11.21 4.06 -5.52
CA ILE A 108 10.67 2.77 -5.95
C ILE A 108 9.23 2.87 -6.48
N SER A 109 8.75 4.07 -6.84
CA SER A 109 7.40 4.33 -7.38
C SER A 109 7.01 3.41 -8.53
N LYS A 110 7.99 3.06 -9.38
CA LYS A 110 7.84 2.08 -10.46
C LYS A 110 7.28 0.73 -9.99
N TYR A 111 7.68 0.30 -8.79
CA TYR A 111 7.27 -0.98 -8.20
C TYR A 111 6.07 -0.80 -7.27
N THR A 112 5.97 0.29 -6.51
CA THR A 112 4.83 0.55 -5.62
C THR A 112 3.56 0.93 -6.37
N HIS A 113 3.67 1.31 -7.66
CA HIS A 113 2.58 1.87 -8.47
C HIS A 113 2.01 3.18 -7.90
N GLY A 114 2.78 3.85 -7.04
CA GLY A 114 2.51 5.22 -6.63
C GLY A 114 2.72 6.20 -7.79
N CYS A 115 1.80 7.13 -7.96
CA CYS A 115 1.85 8.18 -8.99
C CYS A 115 1.26 9.47 -8.41
N GLY A 116 1.95 10.58 -8.68
CA GLY A 116 1.59 11.89 -8.15
C GLY A 116 1.93 12.02 -6.66
N PRO A 117 1.28 12.95 -5.95
CA PRO A 117 1.63 13.26 -4.57
C PRO A 117 1.37 12.07 -3.63
N LEU A 118 2.39 11.73 -2.85
CA LEU A 118 2.29 10.80 -1.74
C LEU A 118 1.76 11.55 -0.51
N VAL A 119 0.63 11.09 0.04
CA VAL A 119 0.11 11.54 1.33
C VAL A 119 0.23 10.42 2.35
N PHE A 120 0.55 10.76 3.59
CA PHE A 120 0.71 9.76 4.65
C PHE A 120 0.12 10.23 5.99
N SER A 121 -0.14 9.27 6.86
CA SER A 121 -0.51 9.48 8.25
C SER A 121 0.19 8.45 9.14
N VAL A 122 0.71 8.89 10.28
CA VAL A 122 1.43 8.04 11.24
C VAL A 122 0.50 7.69 12.39
N SER A 123 0.26 6.40 12.60
CA SER A 123 -0.52 5.87 13.72
C SER A 123 0.41 5.22 14.74
N LYS A 124 0.31 5.65 16.00
CA LYS A 124 1.12 5.15 17.14
C LYS A 124 0.36 4.20 18.06
N THR A 125 -0.81 3.72 17.64
CA THR A 125 -1.74 2.96 18.48
C THR A 125 -2.09 1.61 17.85
N ILE A 126 -1.19 1.05 17.05
CA ILE A 126 -1.42 -0.24 16.39
C ILE A 126 -0.80 -1.39 17.19
N ASN A 127 -1.26 -2.61 16.90
CA ASN A 127 -0.60 -3.83 17.36
C ASN A 127 0.13 -4.45 16.17
N TYR A 128 1.46 -4.35 16.17
CA TYR A 128 2.30 -4.78 15.05
C TYR A 128 2.12 -6.27 14.75
N ILE A 129 2.08 -7.13 15.78
CA ILE A 129 1.96 -8.58 15.61
C ILE A 129 0.64 -8.93 14.92
N LYS A 130 -0.48 -8.36 15.38
CA LYS A 130 -1.79 -8.59 14.78
C LYS A 130 -1.86 -8.06 13.35
N ALA A 131 -1.36 -6.85 13.12
CA ALA A 131 -1.37 -6.23 11.79
C ALA A 131 -0.53 -7.04 10.79
N LYS A 132 0.68 -7.44 11.18
CA LYS A 132 1.57 -8.25 10.36
C LYS A 132 0.98 -9.62 10.06
N SER A 133 0.44 -10.31 11.08
CA SER A 133 -0.21 -11.62 10.90
C SER A 133 -1.35 -11.52 9.90
N TYR A 134 -2.22 -10.51 10.04
CA TYR A 134 -3.32 -10.31 9.12
C TYR A 134 -2.84 -10.03 7.69
N ALA A 135 -1.83 -9.16 7.53
CA ALA A 135 -1.29 -8.83 6.22
C ALA A 135 -0.64 -10.05 5.54
N ASP A 136 0.15 -10.83 6.28
CA ASP A 136 0.77 -12.05 5.77
C ASP A 136 -0.29 -13.13 5.44
N ASP A 137 -1.35 -13.27 6.24
CA ASP A 137 -2.47 -14.16 5.94
C ASP A 137 -3.16 -13.76 4.63
N MET A 138 -3.32 -12.45 4.35
CA MET A 138 -3.89 -11.98 3.08
C MET A 138 -3.00 -12.32 1.89
N ILE A 139 -1.68 -12.28 2.07
CA ILE A 139 -0.73 -12.70 1.05
C ILE A 139 -0.84 -14.21 0.80
N GLN A 140 -0.93 -15.02 1.86
CA GLN A 140 -1.05 -16.48 1.74
C GLN A 140 -2.35 -16.92 1.06
N LYS A 141 -3.44 -16.15 1.19
CA LYS A 141 -4.69 -16.40 0.43
C LYS A 141 -4.52 -16.25 -1.08
N GLY A 142 -3.45 -15.61 -1.54
CA GLY A 142 -3.18 -15.40 -2.96
C GLY A 142 -4.13 -14.38 -3.57
N HIS A 143 -4.99 -14.83 -4.47
CA HIS A 143 -5.87 -13.95 -5.25
C HIS A 143 -7.28 -13.95 -4.67
N PHE A 144 -7.83 -12.77 -4.41
CA PHE A 144 -9.21 -12.59 -3.98
C PHE A 144 -9.94 -11.54 -4.83
N PRO A 145 -11.28 -11.61 -4.93
CA PRO A 145 -12.06 -10.70 -5.76
C PRO A 145 -11.73 -9.24 -5.44
N TYR A 146 -11.41 -8.48 -6.48
CA TYR A 146 -11.17 -7.04 -6.43
C TYR A 146 -12.46 -6.34 -6.81
N ASN A 147 -13.28 -6.04 -5.81
CA ASN A 147 -14.50 -5.27 -5.99
C ASN A 147 -14.13 -3.78 -5.83
N GLY A 148 -14.33 -3.00 -6.88
CA GLY A 148 -14.28 -1.53 -6.84
C GLY A 148 -15.55 -0.94 -6.28
#